data_AF-A0A392M8N9-F1
#
_entry.id   AF-A0A392M8N9-F1
#
_cell.length_a   1.000
_cell.length_b   1.000
_cell.length_c   1.000
_cell.angle_alpha   90.00
_cell.angle_beta   90.00
_cell.angle_gamma   90.00
#
_symmetry.space_group_name_H-M   'P 1'
#
loop_
_entity.id
_entity.type
_entity.pdbx_description
1 polymer ?
#
loop_
_entity_poly.entity_id
_entity_poly.type
_entity_poly.pdbx_seq_one_letter_code
_entity_poly.pdbx_strand_id
1 'polypeptide(L)' 'MAGIAFGRFDDSFSFGSIKAYIAEFISTLLFVFAGVGSAMAYGKLTSDAALDPAGLLAVAVCHGFALFVA' A
#
# COMPACT_ATOMS: atom_id res chain seq x y z
N MET A 1 -22.29 17.27 9.20
CA MET A 1 -21.83 17.84 7.92
C MET A 1 -20.30 17.79 7.95
N ALA A 2 -19.66 17.07 7.03
CA ALA A 2 -18.20 17.08 6.96
C ALA A 2 -17.75 18.44 6.43
N GLY A 3 -17.03 19.22 7.25
CA GLY A 3 -16.37 20.44 6.82
C GLY A 3 -14.94 20.16 6.40
N ILE A 4 -14.43 20.86 5.39
CA ILE A 4 -13.01 20.79 5.01
C ILE A 4 -12.23 21.71 5.94
N ALA A 5 -11.25 21.16 6.67
CA ALA A 5 -10.33 21.94 7.49
C ALA A 5 -9.02 22.17 6.72
N PHE A 6 -8.66 23.43 6.50
CA PHE A 6 -7.42 23.79 5.78
C PHE A 6 -6.15 23.53 6.61
N GLY A 7 -6.23 23.55 7.94
CA GLY A 7 -5.10 23.30 8.83
C GLY A 7 -4.16 24.51 9.00
N ARG A 8 -2.98 24.26 9.57
CA ARG A 8 -1.94 25.26 9.87
C ARG A 8 -0.56 24.68 9.61
N PHE A 9 0.38 25.49 9.13
CA PHE A 9 1.76 25.03 8.88
C PHE A 9 2.46 24.54 10.15
N ASP A 10 2.31 25.21 11.28
CA ASP A 10 2.92 24.79 12.55
C ASP A 10 2.46 23.38 12.99
N ASP A 11 1.22 23.02 12.65
CA ASP A 11 0.66 21.70 12.93
C ASP A 11 1.22 20.65 11.96
N SER A 12 1.27 20.97 10.66
CA SER A 12 1.84 20.09 9.62
C SER A 12 3.35 19.86 9.77
N PHE A 13 4.09 20.81 10.35
CA PHE A 13 5.52 20.65 10.63
C PHE A 13 5.84 20.27 12.09
N SER A 14 4.82 19.91 12.87
CA SER A 14 5.04 19.36 14.21
C SER A 14 5.76 18.00 14.14
N PHE A 15 6.42 17.61 15.23
CA PHE A 15 7.04 16.28 15.34
C PHE A 15 6.03 15.13 15.16
N GLY A 16 4.77 15.33 15.56
CA GLY A 16 3.71 14.34 15.35
C GLY A 16 3.41 14.13 13.87
N SER A 17 3.27 15.23 13.13
CA SER A 17 2.99 15.21 11.69
C SER A 17 4.16 14.63 10.89
N ILE A 18 5.41 14.99 11.21
CA ILE A 18 6.59 14.41 10.55
C ILE A 18 6.65 12.89 10.78
N LYS A 19 6.37 12.41 12.00
CA LYS A 19 6.28 10.97 12.27
C LYS A 19 5.18 10.30 11.46
N ALA A 20 4.02 10.95 11.32
CA ALA A 20 2.93 10.44 10.49
C ALA A 20 3.36 10.35 9.01
N TYR A 21 4.03 11.36 8.47
CA TYR A 21 4.52 11.33 7.07
C TYR A 21 5.53 10.21 6.82
N ILE A 22 6.45 9.98 7.76
CA ILE A 22 7.41 8.88 7.66
C ILE A 22 6.71 7.52 7.79
N ALA A 23 5.73 7.41 8.70
CA ALA A 23 4.92 6.20 8.83
C ALA A 23 4.18 5.90 7.51
N GLU A 24 3.46 6.88 6.96
CA GLU A 24 2.79 6.77 5.67
C GLU A 24 3.75 6.37 4.54
N PHE A 25 4.94 6.96 4.49
CA PHE A 25 5.95 6.58 3.50
C PHE A 25 6.37 5.11 3.61
N ILE A 26 6.63 4.61 4.83
CA ILE A 26 7.03 3.22 5.04
C ILE A 26 5.85 2.28 4.78
N SER A 27 4.67 2.58 5.28
CA SER A 27 3.44 1.80 5.09
C SER A 27 3.11 1.66 3.61
N THR A 28 3.11 2.76 2.86
CA THR A 28 2.84 2.74 1.41
C THR A 28 3.93 2.00 0.63
N LEU A 29 5.21 2.15 1.01
CA LEU A 29 6.32 1.38 0.42
C LEU A 29 6.12 -0.11 0.60
N LEU A 30 5.80 -0.58 1.82
CA LEU A 30 5.58 -1.99 2.11
C LEU A 30 4.34 -2.54 1.40
N PHE A 31 3.24 -1.79 1.41
CA PHE A 31 2.00 -2.14 0.72
C PHE A 31 2.22 -2.36 -0.77
N VAL A 32 2.84 -1.39 -1.46
CA VAL A 32 3.08 -1.48 -2.91
C VAL A 32 4.12 -2.55 -3.23
N PHE A 33 5.18 -2.67 -2.42
CA PHE A 33 6.20 -3.69 -2.61
C PHE A 33 5.60 -5.11 -2.57
N ALA A 34 4.79 -5.42 -1.56
CA ALA A 34 4.12 -6.71 -1.45
C ALA A 34 3.09 -6.90 -2.57
N GLY A 35 2.23 -5.90 -2.80
CA GLY A 35 1.17 -5.96 -3.81
C GLY A 35 1.71 -6.19 -5.22
N VAL A 36 2.60 -5.32 -5.69
CA VAL A 36 3.22 -5.45 -7.02
C VAL A 36 4.15 -6.65 -7.09
N GLY A 37 4.89 -6.94 -6.01
CA GLY A 37 5.74 -8.12 -5.88
C GLY A 37 4.97 -9.42 -6.09
N SER A 38 3.74 -9.53 -5.58
CA SER A 38 2.89 -10.71 -5.80
C SER A 38 2.48 -10.90 -7.27
N ALA A 39 2.21 -9.81 -7.99
CA ALA A 39 1.89 -9.86 -9.41
C ALA A 39 3.12 -10.27 -10.25
N MET A 40 4.31 -9.74 -9.92
CA MET A 40 5.57 -10.17 -10.54
C MET A 40 5.89 -11.64 -10.24
N ALA A 41 5.65 -12.10 -9.01
CA ALA A 41 5.84 -13.50 -8.62
C ALA A 41 4.91 -14.42 -9.42
N TYR A 42 3.65 -14.04 -9.61
CA TYR A 42 2.73 -14.77 -10.49
C TYR A 42 3.29 -14.89 -11.91
N GLY A 43 3.70 -13.77 -12.53
CA GLY A 43 4.30 -13.80 -13.88
C GLY A 43 5.53 -14.72 -13.95
N LYS A 44 6.39 -14.70 -12.93
CA LYS A 44 7.54 -15.61 -12.86
C LYS A 44 7.16 -17.09 -12.75
N LEU A 45 6.11 -17.41 -11.99
CA LEU A 45 5.65 -18.79 -11.79
C LEU A 45 4.90 -19.33 -13.02
N THR A 46 4.29 -18.47 -13.82
CA THR A 46 3.45 -18.87 -14.96
C THR A 46 4.09 -18.62 -16.32
N SER A 47 5.36 -18.21 -16.37
CA SER A 47 6.04 -17.79 -17.60
C SER A 47 5.28 -16.68 -18.33
N ASP A 48 4.87 -15.66 -17.56
CA ASP A 48 4.14 -14.47 -18.01
C ASP A 48 2.79 -14.80 -18.69
N ALA A 49 2.09 -15.83 -18.20
CA ALA A 49 0.75 -16.17 -18.66
C ALA A 49 -0.29 -15.08 -18.31
N ALA A 50 -1.42 -15.10 -19.00
CA ALA A 50 -2.57 -14.26 -18.67
C ALA A 50 -3.11 -14.60 -17.27
N LEU A 51 -3.62 -13.58 -16.57
CA LEU A 51 -4.14 -13.72 -15.21
C LEU A 51 -5.32 -14.70 -15.16
N ASP A 52 -5.18 -15.72 -14.34
CA ASP A 52 -6.20 -16.72 -14.04
C ASP A 52 -6.81 -16.50 -12.64
N PRO A 53 -7.89 -17.23 -12.27
CA PRO A 53 -8.54 -17.05 -10.96
C PRO A 53 -7.61 -17.30 -9.76
N ALA A 54 -6.65 -18.23 -9.87
CA ALA A 54 -5.68 -18.50 -8.82
C ALA A 54 -4.70 -17.33 -8.63
N GLY A 55 -4.19 -16.76 -9.73
CA GLY A 55 -3.38 -15.54 -9.70
C GLY A 55 -4.13 -14.35 -9.12
N LEU A 56 -5.40 -14.16 -9.52
CA LEU A 56 -6.23 -13.08 -8.99
C LEU A 56 -6.41 -13.20 -7.47
N LEU A 57 -6.72 -14.40 -6.97
CA LEU A 57 -6.85 -14.66 -5.53
C LEU A 57 -5.53 -14.36 -4.79
N ALA A 58 -4.40 -14.82 -5.32
CA ALA A 58 -3.09 -14.60 -4.71
C ALA A 58 -2.75 -13.11 -4.58
N VAL A 59 -2.96 -12.33 -5.65
CA VAL A 59 -2.70 -10.88 -5.64
C VAL A 59 -3.68 -10.14 -4.72
N ALA A 60 -4.97 -10.51 -4.73
CA ALA A 60 -5.99 -9.87 -3.90
C ALA A 60 -5.75 -10.11 -2.39
N VAL A 61 -5.44 -11.35 -1.99
CA VAL A 61 -5.13 -11.67 -0.59
C VAL A 61 -3.83 -10.99 -0.17
N CYS A 62 -2.81 -10.95 -1.04
CA CYS A 62 -1.57 -10.23 -0.75
C CYS A 62 -1.83 -8.74 -0.50
N HIS A 63 -2.59 -8.06 -1.37
CA HIS A 63 -2.96 -6.65 -1.15
C HIS A 63 -3.76 -6.47 0.14
N GLY A 64 -4.74 -7.34 0.41
CA GLY A 64 -5.55 -7.26 1.62
C GLY A 64 -4.72 -7.36 2.90
N PHE A 65 -3.79 -8.31 2.98
CA PHE A 65 -2.92 -8.48 4.15
C PHE A 65 -1.83 -7.42 4.24
N ALA A 66 -1.26 -7.02 3.11
CA ALA A 66 -0.27 -5.95 3.07
C ALA A 66 -0.86 -4.62 3.52
N LEU A 67 -2.10 -4.29 3.10
CA LEU A 67 -2.80 -3.09 3.55
C LEU A 67 -3.28 -3.18 5.00
N PHE A 68 -3.60 -4.39 5.49
CA PHE A 68 -3.99 -4.57 6.89
C PHE A 68 -2.83 -4.32 7.86
N VAL A 69 -1.60 -4.65 7.47
CA VAL A 69 -0.42 -4.51 8.34
C VAL A 69 0.32 -3.18 8.17
N ALA A 70 0.20 -2.57 6.98
CA ALA A 70 0.78 -1.27 6.64
C ALA A 70 0.07 -0.15 7.41
#